data_AF-G6EYC4-F1
#
_entry.id   AF-G6EYC4-F1
#
_cell.length_a   1.000
_cell.length_b   1.000
_cell.length_c   1.000
_cell.angle_alpha   90.00
_cell.angle_beta   90.00
_cell.angle_gamma   90.00
#
_symmetry.space_group_name_H-M   'P 1'
#
loop_
_entity.id
_entity.type
_entity.pdbx_description
1 polymer ?
#
loop_
_entity_poly.entity_id
_entity_poly.type
_entity_poly.pdbx_seq_one_letter_code
_entity_poly.pdbx_strand_id
1 'polypeptide(L)'
;MVLSILGLHILFQTYPLLNQLVMLGGGCYLMYLAYGIVKRSSQEIGSVVYKEKYYFFKGVMCNLSNPKAIIYFASIFSVLPLGSDIGHIVLLIVSLLIESFLCFVGLGIIFSHPAIKKGYQKYNKKIDFISAMIFVFFALLLWIKFILSFGG
;
A
#
# COMPACT_ATOMS: atom_id res chain seq x y z
N MET A 1 13.83 -3.74 -5.29
CA MET A 1 12.47 -4.31 -5.39
C MET A 1 12.45 -5.84 -5.53
N VAL A 2 13.06 -6.46 -6.55
CA VAL A 2 13.07 -7.93 -6.71
C VAL A 2 13.71 -8.66 -5.52
N LEU A 3 14.88 -8.20 -5.08
CA LEU A 3 15.60 -8.80 -3.95
C LEU A 3 14.83 -8.69 -2.63
N SER A 4 14.13 -7.58 -2.43
CA SER A 4 13.24 -7.37 -1.29
C SER A 4 12.11 -8.40 -1.32
N ILE A 5 11.40 -8.53 -2.46
CA ILE A 5 10.29 -9.49 -2.62
C ILE A 5 10.76 -10.92 -2.27
N LEU A 6 11.96 -11.30 -2.70
CA LEU A 6 12.56 -12.60 -2.37
C LEU A 6 12.87 -12.74 -0.87
N GLY A 7 13.44 -11.72 -0.23
CA GLY A 7 13.71 -11.73 1.20
C GLY A 7 12.46 -11.92 2.05
N LEU A 8 11.38 -11.20 1.73
CA LEU A 8 10.11 -11.35 2.44
C LEU A 8 9.50 -12.74 2.25
N HIS A 9 9.63 -13.30 1.04
CA HIS A 9 9.16 -14.65 0.76
C HIS A 9 9.85 -15.67 1.66
N ILE A 10 11.17 -15.54 1.84
CA ILE A 10 11.96 -16.38 2.74
C ILE A 10 11.53 -16.16 4.20
N LEU A 11 11.28 -14.92 4.64
CA LEU A 11 10.77 -14.62 5.99
C LEU A 11 9.45 -15.35 6.28
N PHE A 12 8.51 -15.29 5.35
CA PHE A 12 7.19 -15.89 5.51
C PHE A 12 7.21 -17.42 5.48
N GLN A 13 8.22 -18.03 4.84
CA GLN A 13 8.48 -19.47 4.97
C GLN A 13 9.04 -19.83 6.35
N THR A 14 9.89 -18.98 6.92
CA THR A 14 10.49 -19.22 8.25
C THR A 14 9.49 -19.00 9.39
N TYR A 15 8.55 -18.05 9.26
CA TYR A 15 7.59 -17.69 10.31
C TYR A 15 6.12 -17.82 9.83
N PRO A 16 5.53 -19.02 9.87
CA PRO A 16 4.18 -19.26 9.35
C PRO A 16 3.09 -18.50 10.11
N LEU A 17 3.22 -18.31 11.42
CA LEU A 17 2.27 -17.52 12.23
C LEU A 17 2.22 -16.04 11.77
N LEU A 18 3.37 -15.47 11.42
CA LEU A 18 3.45 -14.10 10.92
C LEU A 18 2.73 -13.97 9.58
N ASN A 19 2.96 -14.94 8.68
CA ASN A 19 2.28 -14.99 7.39
C ASN A 19 0.76 -15.08 7.58
N GLN A 20 0.27 -15.95 8.48
CA GLN A 20 -1.16 -16.11 8.78
C GLN A 20 -1.80 -14.82 9.32
N LEU A 21 -1.15 -14.13 10.26
CA LEU A 21 -1.64 -12.86 10.79
C LEU A 21 -1.71 -11.77 9.70
N VAL A 22 -0.70 -11.71 8.83
CA VAL A 22 -0.67 -10.77 7.71
C VAL A 22 -1.76 -11.08 6.68
N MET A 23 -2.03 -12.36 6.39
CA MET A 23 -3.09 -12.76 5.45
C MET A 23 -4.49 -12.43 6.00
N LEU A 24 -4.74 -12.73 7.27
CA LEU A 24 -6.02 -12.45 7.92
C LEU A 24 -6.25 -10.93 8.05
N GLY A 25 -5.28 -10.22 8.64
CA GLY A 25 -5.35 -8.78 8.84
C GLY A 25 -5.36 -7.99 7.54
N GLY A 26 -4.52 -8.39 6.57
CA GLY A 26 -4.46 -7.80 5.24
C GLY A 26 -5.76 -7.95 4.46
N GLY A 27 -6.41 -9.12 4.52
CA GLY A 27 -7.73 -9.33 3.90
C GLY A 27 -8.83 -8.46 4.51
N CYS A 28 -8.91 -8.39 5.85
CA CYS A 28 -9.85 -7.49 6.54
C CYS A 28 -9.63 -6.03 6.17
N TYR A 29 -8.37 -5.60 6.09
CA TYR A 29 -8.01 -4.24 5.72
C TYR A 29 -8.40 -3.88 4.27
N LEU A 30 -8.15 -4.79 3.32
CA LEU A 30 -8.55 -4.60 1.92
C LEU A 30 -10.09 -4.51 1.78
N MET A 31 -10.84 -5.31 2.54
CA MET A 31 -12.30 -5.19 2.59
C MET A 31 -12.74 -3.84 3.17
N TYR A 32 -12.10 -3.36 4.24
CA TYR A 32 -12.35 -2.04 4.80
C TYR A 32 -12.11 -0.92 3.78
N LEU A 33 -11.01 -0.98 3.01
CA LEU A 33 -10.73 -0.03 1.95
C LEU A 33 -11.77 -0.08 0.82
N ALA A 34 -12.12 -1.28 0.35
CA ALA A 34 -13.15 -1.45 -0.68
C ALA A 34 -14.49 -0.85 -0.23
N TYR A 35 -14.90 -1.11 1.02
CA TYR A 35 -16.10 -0.52 1.61
C TYR A 35 -16.03 1.01 1.67
N GLY A 36 -14.88 1.58 2.08
CA GLY A 36 -14.67 3.02 2.12
C GLY A 36 -14.82 3.69 0.75
N ILE A 37 -14.37 3.03 -0.31
CA ILE A 37 -14.51 3.50 -1.70
C ILE A 37 -15.98 3.50 -2.12
N VAL A 38 -16.70 2.39 -1.90
CA VAL A 38 -18.12 2.28 -2.26
C VAL A 38 -18.96 3.32 -1.50
N LYS A 39 -18.71 3.47 -0.20
CA LYS A 39 -19.40 4.46 0.64
C LYS A 39 -19.20 5.90 0.16
N ARG A 40 -18.00 6.25 -0.31
CA ARG A 40 -17.69 7.59 -0.87
C ARG A 40 -18.25 7.79 -2.28
N SER A 41 -18.31 6.73 -3.09
CA SER A 41 -18.87 6.79 -4.45
C SER A 41 -20.37 7.13 -4.46
N SER A 42 -21.08 6.74 -3.39
CA SER A 42 -22.50 7.07 -3.17
C SER A 42 -22.74 8.49 -2.65
N GLN A 43 -21.73 9.20 -2.13
CA GLN A 43 -21.86 10.63 -1.83
C GLN A 43 -21.63 11.41 -3.12
N GLU A 44 -22.63 12.16 -3.59
CA GLU A 44 -22.42 13.10 -4.68
C GLU A 44 -21.28 14.05 -4.30
N ILE A 45 -20.38 14.31 -5.27
CA ILE A 45 -19.29 15.27 -5.14
C ILE A 45 -19.93 16.67 -5.20
N GLY A 46 -20.74 17.00 -4.20
CA GLY A 46 -21.05 18.38 -3.87
C GLY A 46 -19.74 19.05 -3.54
N SER A 47 -19.47 20.19 -4.15
CA SER A 47 -18.27 21.00 -4.01
C SER A 47 -18.14 21.55 -2.59
N VAL A 48 -17.94 20.69 -1.61
CA VAL A 48 -17.54 21.10 -0.28
C VAL A 48 -16.02 21.23 -0.34
N VAL A 49 -15.58 22.47 -0.54
CA VAL A 49 -14.19 22.84 -0.25
C VAL A 49 -14.01 22.69 1.26
N TYR A 50 -13.75 21.46 1.71
CA TYR A 50 -13.30 21.24 3.07
C TYR A 50 -11.94 21.91 3.19
N LYS A 51 -11.87 23.02 3.92
CA LYS A 51 -10.62 23.52 4.51
C LYS A 51 -10.15 22.48 5.55
N GLU A 52 -9.72 21.31 5.11
CA GLU A 52 -9.13 20.33 6.02
C GLU A 52 -7.75 20.82 6.44
N LYS A 53 -7.58 21.06 7.74
CA LYS A 53 -6.32 21.55 8.34
C LYS A 53 -5.18 20.51 8.31
N TYR A 54 -5.45 19.29 7.82
CA TYR A 54 -4.60 18.12 7.99
C TYR A 54 -4.25 17.41 6.68
N TYR A 55 -4.16 18.12 5.54
CA TYR A 55 -3.74 17.51 4.27
C TYR A 55 -2.44 16.70 4.37
N PHE A 56 -1.46 17.23 5.13
CA PHE A 56 -0.21 16.52 5.41
C PHE A 56 -0.43 15.24 6.21
N PHE A 57 -1.16 15.32 7.33
CA PHE A 57 -1.39 14.17 8.21
C PHE A 57 -2.23 13.08 7.54
N LYS A 58 -3.20 13.48 6.70
CA LYS A 58 -3.99 12.55 5.87
C LYS A 58 -3.12 11.89 4.81
N GLY A 59 -2.19 12.63 4.21
CA GLY A 59 -1.18 12.08 3.31
C GLY A 59 -0.28 11.06 4.02
N VAL A 60 0.24 11.40 5.20
CA VAL A 60 1.06 10.51 6.03
C VAL A 60 0.27 9.26 6.42
N MET A 61 -0.95 9.41 6.94
CA MET A 61 -1.80 8.28 7.34
C MET A 61 -2.21 7.41 6.15
N CYS A 62 -2.47 7.99 4.98
CA CYS A 62 -2.72 7.22 3.75
C CYS A 62 -1.48 6.42 3.33
N ASN A 63 -0.29 7.02 3.45
CA ASN A 63 0.97 6.37 3.10
C ASN A 63 1.33 5.26 4.11
N LEU A 64 1.17 5.53 5.41
CA LEU A 64 1.43 4.57 6.50
C LEU A 64 0.43 3.42 6.51
N SER A 65 -0.83 3.69 6.14
CA SER A 65 -1.87 2.66 6.06
C SER A 65 -1.71 1.80 4.81
N ASN A 66 -0.92 2.20 3.81
CA ASN A 66 -0.71 1.39 2.62
C ASN A 66 0.07 0.14 3.02
N PRO A 67 -0.55 -1.06 3.03
CA PRO A 67 0.11 -2.29 3.48
C PRO A 67 1.34 -2.59 2.63
N LYS A 68 1.42 -2.04 1.41
CA LYS A 68 2.59 -2.08 0.54
C LYS A 68 3.84 -1.50 1.19
N ALA A 69 3.73 -0.43 1.99
CA ALA A 69 4.85 0.20 2.68
C ALA A 69 5.36 -0.69 3.82
N ILE A 70 4.46 -1.23 4.64
CA ILE A 70 4.80 -2.14 5.75
C ILE A 70 5.48 -3.40 5.21
N ILE A 71 4.89 -4.02 4.19
CA ILE A 71 5.42 -5.20 3.49
C ILE A 71 6.80 -4.89 2.90
N TYR A 72 6.97 -3.72 2.27
CA TYR A 72 8.25 -3.29 1.70
C TYR A 72 9.34 -3.09 2.76
N PHE A 73 9.03 -2.42 3.86
CA PHE A 73 9.98 -2.25 4.97
C PHE A 73 10.34 -3.59 5.61
N ALA A 74 9.35 -4.43 5.95
CA ALA A 74 9.58 -5.77 6.52
C ALA A 74 10.45 -6.65 5.60
N SER A 75 10.21 -6.54 4.30
CA SER A 75 10.93 -7.22 3.23
C SER A 75 12.41 -6.82 3.15
N ILE A 76 12.70 -5.52 3.26
CA ILE A 76 14.06 -4.99 3.30
C ILE A 76 14.78 -5.45 4.57
N PHE A 77 14.12 -5.32 5.74
CA PHE A 77 14.70 -5.73 7.02
C PHE A 77 14.95 -7.25 7.08
N SER A 78 14.16 -8.06 6.37
CA SER A 78 14.38 -9.51 6.27
C SER A 78 15.66 -9.89 5.52
N VAL A 79 16.19 -9.03 4.65
CA VAL A 79 17.40 -9.31 3.86
C VAL A 79 18.66 -8.89 4.61
N LEU A 80 18.55 -8.10 5.68
CA LEU A 80 19.69 -7.63 6.46
C LEU A 80 20.22 -8.78 7.35
N PRO A 81 21.48 -9.22 7.16
CA PRO A 81 22.10 -10.18 8.06
C PRO A 81 22.24 -9.58 9.46
N LEU A 82 21.99 -10.38 10.50
CA LEU A 82 22.30 -10.02 11.88
C LEU A 82 23.80 -9.73 11.99
N GLY A 83 24.18 -8.46 12.22
CA GLY A 83 25.59 -8.01 12.29
C GLY A 83 26.09 -7.21 11.09
N SER A 84 25.22 -6.79 10.16
CA SER A 84 25.59 -5.92 9.03
C SER A 84 26.13 -4.56 9.50
N ASP A 85 27.24 -4.14 8.87
CA ASP A 85 27.88 -2.85 9.11
C ASP A 85 26.91 -1.67 8.92
N ILE A 86 26.97 -0.69 9.84
CA ILE A 86 26.06 0.45 9.89
C ILE A 86 26.08 1.23 8.58
N GLY A 87 27.23 1.27 7.89
CA GLY A 87 27.37 1.90 6.58
C GLY A 87 26.43 1.33 5.51
N HIS A 88 26.21 0.01 5.51
CA HIS A 88 25.35 -0.66 4.53
C HIS A 88 23.87 -0.37 4.78
N ILE A 89 23.47 -0.29 6.06
CA ILE A 89 22.10 0.07 6.47
C ILE A 89 21.80 1.52 6.05
N VAL A 90 22.74 2.44 6.29
CA VAL A 90 22.58 3.85 5.93
C VAL A 90 22.48 4.03 4.42
N LEU A 91 23.34 3.37 3.64
CA LEU A 91 23.32 3.47 2.19
C LEU A 91 22.02 2.93 1.58
N LEU A 92 21.48 1.86 2.17
CA LEU A 92 20.18 1.30 1.79
C LEU A 92 19.06 2.31 2.08
N ILE A 93 19.00 2.87 3.30
CA ILE A 93 17.99 3.88 3.68
C ILE A 93 18.05 5.09 2.75
N VAL A 94 19.25 5.61 2.46
CA VAL A 94 19.42 6.78 1.57
C VAL A 94 18.94 6.47 0.16
N SER A 95 19.26 5.30 -0.39
CA SER A 95 18.81 4.89 -1.72
C SER A 95 17.27 4.81 -1.80
N LEU A 96 16.63 4.31 -0.74
CA LEU A 96 15.17 4.25 -0.63
C LEU A 96 14.52 5.63 -0.55
N LEU A 97 15.13 6.55 0.21
CA LEU A 97 14.65 7.93 0.33
C LEU A 97 14.72 8.64 -1.01
N ILE A 98 15.82 8.47 -1.76
CA ILE A 98 15.99 9.05 -3.09
C ILE A 98 14.95 8.49 -4.06
N GLU A 99 14.80 7.16 -4.14
CA GLU A 99 13.80 6.52 -5.00
C GLU A 99 12.38 7.02 -4.70
N SER A 100 12.01 7.04 -3.42
CA SER A 100 10.71 7.52 -2.96
C SER A 100 10.51 8.98 -3.34
N PHE A 101 11.51 9.83 -3.11
CA PHE A 101 11.46 11.25 -3.44
C PHE A 101 11.26 11.47 -4.95
N LEU A 102 12.05 10.79 -5.80
CA LEU A 102 11.92 10.90 -7.26
C LEU A 102 10.54 10.45 -7.72
N CYS A 103 10.02 9.34 -7.18
CA CYS A 103 8.72 8.82 -7.56
C CYS A 103 7.58 9.76 -7.13
N PHE A 104 7.64 10.32 -5.91
CA PHE A 104 6.65 11.28 -5.42
C PHE A 104 6.70 12.62 -6.17
N VAL A 105 7.88 13.14 -6.45
CA VAL A 105 8.04 14.38 -7.22
C VAL A 105 7.57 14.18 -8.67
N GLY A 106 7.94 13.06 -9.30
CA GLY A 106 7.47 12.71 -10.64
C GLY A 106 5.95 12.61 -10.72
N LEU A 107 5.32 11.88 -9.79
CA LEU A 107 3.87 11.80 -9.68
C LEU A 107 3.24 13.18 -9.39
N GLY A 108 3.87 13.98 -8.52
CA GLY A 108 3.44 15.34 -8.20
C GLY A 108 3.38 16.24 -9.44
N ILE A 109 4.41 16.19 -10.30
CA ILE A 109 4.46 16.97 -11.55
C ILE A 109 3.35 16.53 -12.52
N ILE A 110 3.14 15.22 -12.67
CA ILE A 110 2.11 14.65 -13.54
C ILE A 110 0.71 15.06 -13.05
N PHE A 111 0.41 14.87 -11.76
CA PHE A 111 -0.91 15.19 -11.21
C PHE A 111 -1.15 16.68 -10.97
N SER A 112 -0.11 17.52 -11.00
CA SER A 112 -0.23 18.99 -10.97
C SER A 112 -0.75 19.55 -12.31
N HIS A 113 -0.69 18.76 -13.40
CA HIS A 113 -1.18 19.21 -14.69
C HIS A 113 -2.73 19.25 -14.74
N PRO A 114 -3.37 20.40 -15.02
CA PRO A 114 -4.82 20.57 -14.91
C PRO A 114 -5.62 19.68 -15.87
N ALA A 115 -5.04 19.25 -17.00
CA ALA A 115 -5.65 18.29 -17.91
C ALA A 115 -5.79 16.89 -17.30
N ILE A 116 -4.80 16.44 -16.52
CA ILE A 116 -4.80 15.14 -15.84
C ILE A 116 -5.78 15.16 -14.67
N LYS A 117 -5.84 16.27 -13.93
CA LYS A 117 -6.82 16.46 -12.86
C LYS A 117 -8.27 16.42 -13.36
N LYS A 118 -8.58 17.09 -14.48
CA LYS A 118 -9.91 17.06 -15.10
C LYS A 118 -10.26 15.68 -15.66
N GLY A 119 -9.31 15.00 -16.30
CA GLY A 119 -9.49 13.62 -16.77
C GLY A 119 -9.78 12.65 -15.64
N TYR A 120 -9.01 12.73 -14.55
CA TYR A 120 -9.20 11.92 -13.36
C TYR A 120 -10.58 12.16 -12.72
N GLN A 121 -10.98 13.42 -12.55
CA GLN A 121 -12.31 13.77 -12.01
C GLN A 121 -13.47 13.20 -12.83
N LYS A 122 -13.34 13.14 -14.16
CA LYS A 122 -14.36 12.58 -15.06
C LYS A 122 -14.53 11.08 -14.91
N TYR A 123 -13.44 10.34 -14.63
CA TYR A 123 -13.46 8.87 -14.52
C TYR A 123 -13.36 8.37 -13.08
N ASN A 124 -13.33 9.27 -12.09
CA ASN A 124 -13.08 8.93 -10.69
C ASN A 124 -14.02 7.83 -10.18
N LYS A 125 -15.32 7.90 -10.50
CA LYS A 125 -16.29 6.84 -10.13
C LYS A 125 -15.96 5.47 -10.72
N LYS A 126 -15.48 5.39 -11.97
CA LYS A 126 -15.08 4.12 -12.60
C LYS A 126 -13.77 3.61 -12.01
N ILE A 127 -12.80 4.50 -11.77
CA ILE A 127 -11.51 4.16 -11.16
C ILE A 127 -11.72 3.64 -9.74
N ASP A 128 -12.57 4.31 -8.96
CA ASP A 128 -12.97 3.91 -7.61
C ASP A 128 -13.64 2.52 -7.64
N PHE A 129 -14.60 2.30 -8.53
CA PHE A 129 -15.26 1.00 -8.65
C PHE A 129 -14.29 -0.14 -9.02
N ILE A 130 -13.41 0.09 -9.99
CA ILE A 130 -12.37 -0.89 -10.37
C ILE A 130 -11.43 -1.16 -9.20
N SER A 131 -11.00 -0.12 -8.48
CA SER A 131 -10.11 -0.24 -7.32
C SER A 131 -10.77 -1.05 -6.20
N ALA A 132 -12.06 -0.81 -5.92
CA ALA A 132 -12.83 -1.57 -4.95
C ALA A 132 -12.93 -3.05 -5.33
N MET A 133 -13.21 -3.38 -6.60
CA MET A 133 -13.24 -4.76 -7.07
C MET A 133 -11.88 -5.45 -6.93
N ILE A 134 -10.79 -4.76 -7.27
CA ILE A 134 -9.43 -5.29 -7.13
C ILE A 134 -9.13 -5.58 -5.65
N PHE A 135 -9.48 -4.68 -4.73
CA PHE A 135 -9.28 -4.89 -3.30
C PHE A 135 -10.09 -6.07 -2.76
N VAL A 136 -11.37 -6.21 -3.14
CA VAL A 136 -12.19 -7.38 -2.77
C VAL A 136 -11.58 -8.67 -3.31
N PHE A 137 -11.15 -8.68 -4.57
CA PHE A 137 -10.51 -9.84 -5.19
C PHE A 137 -9.24 -10.27 -4.43
N PHE A 138 -8.34 -9.34 -4.12
CA PHE A 138 -7.13 -9.65 -3.34
C PHE A 138 -7.46 -10.07 -1.90
N ALA A 139 -8.48 -9.49 -1.26
CA ALA A 139 -8.91 -9.90 0.07
C ALA A 139 -9.37 -11.37 0.09
N LEU A 140 -10.21 -11.75 -0.89
CA LEU A 140 -10.67 -13.13 -1.04
C LEU A 140 -9.51 -14.08 -1.32
N LEU A 141 -8.57 -13.71 -2.19
CA LEU A 141 -7.36 -14.51 -2.43
C LEU A 141 -6.53 -14.74 -1.16
N LEU A 142 -6.36 -13.72 -0.32
CA LEU A 142 -5.63 -13.85 0.94
C LEU A 142 -6.32 -14.81 1.90
N TRP A 143 -7.65 -14.72 2.03
CA TRP A 143 -8.41 -15.61 2.90
C TRP A 143 -8.47 -17.05 2.38
N ILE A 144 -8.57 -17.26 1.07
CA ILE A 144 -8.46 -18.60 0.46
C ILE A 144 -7.10 -19.22 0.80
N LYS A 145 -6.01 -18.48 0.60
CA LYS A 145 -4.67 -18.96 0.95
C LYS A 145 -4.51 -19.21 2.46
N PHE A 146 -5.14 -18.39 3.31
CA PHE A 146 -5.14 -18.60 4.75
C PHE A 146 -5.81 -19.93 5.12
N ILE A 147 -6.99 -20.22 4.56
CA ILE A 147 -7.71 -21.48 4.80
C ILE A 147 -6.87 -22.68 4.33
N LEU A 148 -6.27 -22.60 3.13
CA LEU A 148 -5.40 -23.65 2.61
C LEU A 148 -4.15 -23.89 3.48
N SER A 149 -3.65 -22.85 4.16
CA SER A 149 -2.51 -22.98 5.09
C SER A 149 -2.82 -23.79 6.36
N PHE A 150 -4.09 -24.02 6.71
CA PHE A 150 -4.50 -24.86 7.84
C PHE A 150 -4.83 -26.31 7.41
N GLY A 151 -5.02 -26.55 6.11
CA GLY A 151 -5.42 -27.85 5.57
C GLY A 151 -4.27 -28.72 5.06
N GLY A 152 -3.01 -28.35 5.32
CA GLY A 152 -1.80 -29.04 4.86
C GLY A 152 -0.78 -29.23 5.96
#